data_AF-A0A9X2JGX7-F1
#
_entry.id   AF-A0A9X2JGX7-F1
#
_cell.length_a   1.000
_cell.length_b   1.000
_cell.length_c   1.000
_cell.angle_alpha   90.00
_cell.angle_beta   90.00
_cell.angle_gamma   90.00
#
_symmetry.space_group_name_H-M   'P 1'
#
loop_
_entity.id
_entity.type
_entity.pdbx_description
1 polymer ?
#
loop_
_entity_poly.entity_id
_entity_poly.type
_entity_poly.pdbx_seq_one_letter_code
_entity_poly.pdbx_strand_id
1 'polypeptide(L)'
;MRLALLLAWIAIPVAFGFYHYGPGQDAAENAQAGADLRLASYQSSQEDWAGVEASCSAALASLKSDDPEVAQRIRLERAKARLMAEQLPAAYDDLTSLLNELEASEEPNAELLEQTRAAMASAEYYVTWLMRLEGEPREKWELEIEAARQKYRLLAEQAVDAGDQQAAEQYTEDLEATIRLARMDLSDLEALDLPCQCKGCCSGECNCKCKKPGKKPTQGKKKAKDARGASSGPPADGIGS
;
A
#
# COMPACT_ATOMS: atom_id res chain seq x y z
N MET A 1 -35.87 44.64 -13.24
CA MET A 1 -34.65 44.76 -12.40
C MET A 1 -34.93 44.67 -10.89
N ARG A 2 -35.88 45.42 -10.32
CA ARG A 2 -36.19 45.35 -8.86
C ARG A 2 -36.72 43.99 -8.38
N LEU A 3 -37.55 43.33 -9.18
CA LEU A 3 -38.10 42.00 -8.84
C LEU A 3 -37.01 40.90 -8.83
N ALA A 4 -36.08 40.94 -9.79
CA ALA A 4 -34.95 39.99 -9.84
C ALA A 4 -34.01 40.15 -8.63
N LEU A 5 -33.76 41.39 -8.20
CA LEU A 5 -32.97 41.67 -7.00
C LEU A 5 -33.68 41.18 -5.72
N LEU A 6 -35.00 41.32 -5.62
CA LEU A 6 -35.78 40.79 -4.51
C LEU A 6 -35.80 39.26 -4.49
N LEU A 7 -35.95 38.61 -5.64
CA LEU A 7 -35.88 37.15 -5.74
C LEU A 7 -34.49 36.62 -5.39
N ALA A 8 -33.42 37.26 -5.86
CA ALA A 8 -32.06 36.90 -5.46
C ALA A 8 -31.85 37.11 -3.94
N TRP A 9 -32.37 38.19 -3.37
CA TRP A 9 -32.27 38.47 -1.93
C TRP A 9 -32.99 37.43 -1.05
N ILE A 10 -34.11 36.88 -1.52
CA ILE A 10 -34.85 35.80 -0.83
C ILE A 10 -34.19 34.43 -1.09
N ALA A 11 -33.62 34.21 -2.28
CA ALA A 11 -32.97 32.95 -2.62
C ALA A 11 -31.71 32.69 -1.78
N ILE A 12 -30.96 33.73 -1.42
CA ILE A 12 -29.74 33.61 -0.60
C ILE A 12 -29.99 32.93 0.77
N PRO A 13 -30.90 33.39 1.64
CA PRO A 13 -31.15 32.75 2.93
C PRO A 13 -31.78 31.36 2.79
N VAL A 14 -32.57 31.10 1.75
CA VAL A 14 -33.13 29.78 1.47
C VAL A 14 -32.03 28.79 1.06
N ALA A 15 -31.12 29.20 0.17
CA ALA A 15 -29.96 28.41 -0.23
C ALA A 15 -29.01 28.18 0.95
N PHE A 16 -28.80 29.19 1.79
CA PHE A 16 -28.01 29.06 3.02
C PHE A 16 -28.65 28.07 4.00
N GLY A 17 -29.97 28.14 4.21
CA GLY A 17 -30.68 27.17 5.04
C GLY A 17 -30.57 25.76 4.49
N PHE A 18 -30.80 25.57 3.19
CA PHE A 18 -30.68 24.25 2.55
C PHE A 18 -29.26 23.69 2.68
N TYR A 19 -28.23 24.52 2.46
CA TYR A 19 -26.84 24.11 2.65
C TYR A 19 -26.55 23.77 4.11
N HIS A 20 -26.88 24.65 5.05
CA HIS A 20 -26.53 24.47 6.46
C HIS A 20 -27.27 23.30 7.12
N TYR A 21 -28.49 22.97 6.69
CA TYR A 21 -29.28 21.87 7.26
C TYR A 21 -29.18 20.55 6.46
N GLY A 22 -28.45 20.52 5.35
CA GLY A 22 -28.12 19.30 4.61
C GLY A 22 -26.60 19.16 4.44
N PRO A 23 -26.02 19.59 3.31
CA PRO A 23 -24.59 19.41 3.01
C PRO A 23 -23.61 19.92 4.09
N GLY A 24 -23.97 20.98 4.81
CA GLY A 24 -23.18 21.56 5.89
C GLY A 24 -23.20 20.71 7.17
N GLN A 25 -24.31 20.01 7.46
CA GLN A 25 -24.36 19.03 8.54
C GLN A 25 -23.58 17.77 8.16
N ASP A 26 -23.76 17.26 6.94
CA ASP A 26 -23.01 16.10 6.45
C ASP A 26 -21.49 16.34 6.50
N ALA A 27 -21.06 17.55 6.10
CA ALA A 27 -19.66 17.96 6.19
C ALA A 27 -19.17 18.12 7.64
N ALA A 28 -20.01 18.61 8.55
CA ALA A 28 -19.67 18.71 9.97
C ALA A 28 -19.58 17.33 10.65
N GLU A 29 -20.48 16.42 10.28
CA GLU A 29 -20.52 15.05 10.79
C GLU A 29 -19.33 14.22 10.34
N ASN A 30 -18.85 14.43 9.11
CA ASN A 30 -17.66 13.80 8.54
C ASN A 30 -16.39 14.64 8.70
N ALA A 31 -16.40 15.70 9.51
CA ALA A 31 -15.26 16.61 9.65
C ALA A 31 -14.00 15.89 10.14
N GLN A 32 -14.15 14.93 11.04
CA GLN A 32 -13.05 14.10 11.55
C GLN A 32 -12.48 13.19 10.46
N ALA A 33 -13.33 12.41 9.79
CA ALA A 33 -12.92 11.57 8.67
C ALA A 33 -12.21 12.39 7.58
N GLY A 34 -12.73 13.58 7.26
CA GLY A 34 -12.09 14.50 6.32
C GLY A 34 -10.74 15.04 6.79
N ALA A 35 -10.54 15.23 8.11
CA ALA A 35 -9.25 15.63 8.67
C ALA A 35 -8.23 14.49 8.56
N ASP A 36 -8.64 13.27 8.87
CA ASP A 36 -7.81 12.08 8.76
C ASP A 36 -7.41 11.81 7.29
N LEU A 37 -8.32 12.01 6.33
CA LEU A 37 -7.97 11.87 4.90
C LEU A 37 -7.00 12.96 4.41
N ARG A 38 -7.12 14.20 4.89
CA ARG A 38 -6.13 15.24 4.58
C ARG A 38 -4.75 14.90 5.16
N LEU A 39 -4.72 14.32 6.37
CA LEU A 39 -3.48 13.83 6.96
C LEU A 39 -2.90 12.68 6.14
N ALA A 40 -3.74 11.74 5.70
CA ALA A 40 -3.34 10.64 4.81
C ALA A 40 -2.72 11.18 3.50
N SER A 41 -3.33 12.20 2.87
CA SER A 41 -2.75 12.82 1.67
C SER A 41 -1.39 13.47 1.94
N TYR A 42 -1.23 14.14 3.08
CA TYR A 42 0.06 14.70 3.50
C TYR A 42 1.11 13.60 3.74
N GLN A 43 0.75 12.53 4.44
CA GLN A 43 1.64 11.40 4.71
C GLN A 43 2.04 10.67 3.42
N SER A 44 1.13 10.53 2.46
CA SER A 44 1.40 9.98 1.14
C SER A 44 2.47 10.81 0.41
N SER A 45 2.40 12.15 0.48
CA SER A 45 3.44 13.02 -0.11
C SER A 45 4.80 12.91 0.58
N GLN A 46 4.84 12.36 1.80
CA GLN A 46 6.05 12.08 2.56
C GLN A 46 6.48 10.61 2.49
N GLU A 47 5.79 9.79 1.68
CA GLU A 47 5.98 8.33 1.58
C GLU A 47 5.83 7.60 2.94
N ASP A 48 5.10 8.18 3.89
CA ASP A 48 4.77 7.57 5.19
C ASP A 48 3.57 6.63 5.03
N TRP A 49 3.77 5.52 4.33
CA TRP A 49 2.71 4.57 3.97
C TRP A 49 2.01 3.94 5.18
N ALA A 50 2.76 3.69 6.27
CA ALA A 50 2.18 3.24 7.53
C ALA A 50 1.28 4.31 8.16
N GLY A 51 1.68 5.58 8.06
CA GLY A 51 0.84 6.71 8.44
C GLY A 51 -0.43 6.83 7.59
N VAL A 52 -0.32 6.68 6.27
CA VAL A 52 -1.48 6.68 5.35
C VAL A 52 -2.47 5.59 5.75
N GLU A 53 -2.00 4.37 6.00
CA GLU A 53 -2.85 3.26 6.45
C GLU A 53 -3.60 3.60 7.73
N ALA A 54 -2.90 4.12 8.74
CA ALA A 54 -3.49 4.47 10.02
C ALA A 54 -4.54 5.59 9.88
N SER A 55 -4.25 6.61 9.08
CA SER A 55 -5.15 7.73 8.82
C SER A 55 -6.39 7.30 8.02
N CYS A 56 -6.24 6.45 7.00
CA CYS A 56 -7.40 5.88 6.29
C CYS A 56 -8.25 4.97 7.19
N SER A 57 -7.62 4.19 8.08
CA SER A 57 -8.32 3.39 9.08
C SER A 57 -9.11 4.26 10.08
N ALA A 58 -8.54 5.37 10.54
CA ALA A 58 -9.23 6.33 11.39
C ALA A 58 -10.40 7.03 10.66
N ALA A 59 -10.20 7.37 9.38
CA ALA A 59 -11.26 7.93 8.55
C ALA A 59 -12.44 6.95 8.41
N LEU A 60 -12.19 5.69 8.08
CA LEU A 60 -13.23 4.66 7.99
C LEU A 60 -13.97 4.45 9.32
N ALA A 61 -13.28 4.53 10.46
CA ALA A 61 -13.89 4.36 11.77
C ALA A 61 -14.81 5.52 12.18
N SER A 62 -14.57 6.72 11.65
CA SER A 62 -15.34 7.93 11.95
C SER A 62 -16.29 8.37 10.82
N LEU A 63 -16.28 7.65 9.70
CA LEU A 63 -17.12 7.93 8.54
C LEU A 63 -18.60 7.70 8.88
N LYS A 64 -19.43 8.72 8.59
CA LYS A 64 -20.89 8.69 8.75
C LYS A 64 -21.63 8.82 7.42
N SER A 65 -20.89 8.88 6.32
CA SER A 65 -21.47 8.90 4.98
C SER A 65 -22.26 7.63 4.70
N ASP A 66 -23.51 7.77 4.26
CA ASP A 66 -24.34 6.65 3.79
C ASP A 66 -23.96 6.22 2.35
N ASP A 67 -23.12 7.00 1.66
CA ASP A 67 -22.60 6.64 0.34
C ASP A 67 -21.50 5.55 0.44
N PRO A 68 -21.76 4.33 -0.05
CA PRO A 68 -20.78 3.23 0.01
C PRO A 68 -19.52 3.52 -0.82
N GLU A 69 -19.61 4.32 -1.88
CA GLU A 69 -18.47 4.62 -2.75
C GLU A 69 -17.36 5.35 -1.98
N VAL A 70 -17.74 6.23 -1.05
CA VAL A 70 -16.78 6.95 -0.19
C VAL A 70 -15.97 5.96 0.65
N ALA A 71 -16.63 4.99 1.29
CA ALA A 71 -15.95 3.98 2.08
C ALA A 71 -15.06 3.08 1.20
N GLN A 72 -15.54 2.69 0.02
CA GLN A 72 -14.80 1.86 -0.94
C GLN A 72 -13.52 2.56 -1.43
N ARG A 73 -13.58 3.85 -1.78
CA ARG A 73 -12.39 4.65 -2.15
C ARG A 73 -11.36 4.72 -1.03
N ILE A 74 -11.80 4.95 0.21
CA ILE A 74 -10.89 4.98 1.36
C ILE A 74 -10.27 3.60 1.61
N ARG A 75 -11.04 2.52 1.45
CA ARG A 75 -10.53 1.13 1.55
C ARG A 75 -9.47 0.85 0.48
N LEU A 76 -9.68 1.29 -0.76
CA LEU A 76 -8.70 1.14 -1.82
C LEU A 76 -7.39 1.87 -1.49
N GLU A 77 -7.45 3.13 -1.07
CA GLU A 77 -6.25 3.90 -0.70
C GLU A 77 -5.53 3.29 0.50
N ARG A 78 -6.27 2.82 1.51
CA ARG A 78 -5.69 2.06 2.62
C ARG A 78 -4.96 0.81 2.14
N ALA A 79 -5.57 0.04 1.23
CA ALA A 79 -4.96 -1.20 0.75
C ALA A 79 -3.70 -0.94 -0.09
N LYS A 80 -3.70 0.10 -0.94
CA LYS A 80 -2.49 0.56 -1.65
C LYS A 80 -1.38 0.96 -0.66
N ALA A 81 -1.73 1.69 0.40
CA ALA A 81 -0.78 2.04 1.47
C ALA A 81 -0.23 0.79 2.17
N ARG A 82 -1.07 -0.21 2.46
CA ARG A 82 -0.67 -1.50 3.05
C ARG A 82 0.31 -2.27 2.16
N LEU A 83 0.11 -2.26 0.84
CA LEU A 83 1.08 -2.84 -0.09
C LEU A 83 2.46 -2.20 0.09
N MET A 84 2.52 -0.87 0.17
CA MET A 84 3.77 -0.12 0.32
C MET A 84 4.37 -0.19 1.73
N ALA A 85 3.55 -0.43 2.75
CA ALA A 85 3.93 -0.51 4.16
C ALA A 85 4.30 -1.94 4.62
N GLU A 86 4.68 -2.82 3.70
CA GLU A 86 5.09 -4.20 4.01
C GLU A 86 3.97 -5.09 4.62
N GLN A 87 2.70 -4.71 4.43
CA GLN A 87 1.51 -5.37 4.95
C GLN A 87 0.74 -6.15 3.86
N LEU A 88 1.47 -6.89 3.02
CA LEU A 88 0.92 -7.57 1.84
C LEU A 88 -0.28 -8.49 2.13
N PRO A 89 -0.28 -9.35 3.17
CA PRO A 89 -1.43 -10.23 3.43
C PRO A 89 -2.72 -9.44 3.73
N ALA A 90 -2.62 -8.39 4.56
CA ALA A 90 -3.76 -7.54 4.89
C ALA A 90 -4.24 -6.73 3.67
N ALA A 91 -3.33 -6.31 2.80
CA ALA A 91 -3.68 -5.65 1.55
C ALA A 91 -4.40 -6.60 0.57
N TYR A 92 -3.91 -7.84 0.44
CA TYR A 92 -4.49 -8.85 -0.43
C TYR A 92 -5.91 -9.21 -0.01
N ASP A 93 -6.15 -9.44 1.29
CA ASP A 93 -7.49 -9.72 1.82
C ASP A 93 -8.46 -8.54 1.60
N ASP A 94 -8.00 -7.31 1.89
CA ASP A 94 -8.78 -6.09 1.68
C ASP A 94 -9.18 -5.90 0.21
N LEU A 95 -8.22 -6.07 -0.71
CA LEU A 95 -8.42 -5.92 -2.15
C LEU A 95 -9.30 -7.02 -2.72
N THR A 96 -9.14 -8.27 -2.26
CA THR A 96 -10.01 -9.38 -2.65
C THR A 96 -11.45 -9.09 -2.24
N SER A 97 -11.66 -8.66 -0.99
CA SER A 97 -13.00 -8.30 -0.52
C SER A 97 -13.59 -7.12 -1.31
N LEU A 98 -12.81 -6.07 -1.56
CA LEU A 98 -13.27 -4.89 -2.28
C LEU A 98 -13.58 -5.19 -3.75
N LEU A 99 -12.74 -5.98 -4.43
CA LEU A 99 -12.95 -6.35 -5.81
C LEU A 99 -14.23 -7.19 -5.96
N ASN A 100 -14.44 -8.18 -5.10
CA ASN A 100 -15.65 -8.99 -5.09
C ASN A 100 -16.92 -8.14 -4.85
N GLU A 101 -16.84 -7.15 -3.95
CA GLU A 101 -17.94 -6.22 -3.68
C GLU A 101 -18.28 -5.37 -4.91
N LEU A 102 -17.27 -4.80 -5.58
CA LEU A 102 -17.46 -3.98 -6.77
C LEU A 102 -17.97 -4.81 -7.95
N GLU A 103 -17.45 -6.01 -8.18
CA GLU A 103 -17.91 -6.89 -9.27
C GLU A 103 -19.32 -7.45 -9.07
N ALA A 104 -19.79 -7.52 -7.82
CA ALA A 104 -21.17 -7.90 -7.49
C ALA A 104 -22.17 -6.73 -7.60
N SER A 105 -21.70 -5.49 -7.75
CA SER A 105 -22.57 -4.32 -7.93
C SER A 105 -23.23 -4.34 -9.31
N GLU A 106 -24.51 -3.94 -9.38
CA GLU A 106 -25.22 -3.80 -10.66
C GLU A 106 -24.66 -2.64 -11.50
N GLU A 107 -24.24 -1.56 -10.83
CA GLU A 107 -23.67 -0.36 -11.45
C GLU A 107 -22.36 0.01 -10.73
N PRO A 108 -21.26 -0.73 -10.96
CA PRO A 108 -19.99 -0.40 -10.35
C PRO A 108 -19.43 0.90 -10.91
N ASN A 109 -18.83 1.71 -10.04
CA ASN A 109 -18.03 2.83 -10.49
C ASN A 109 -16.82 2.29 -11.29
N ALA A 110 -16.79 2.57 -12.59
CA ALA A 110 -15.82 1.99 -13.52
C ALA A 110 -14.38 2.35 -13.16
N GLU A 111 -14.12 3.60 -12.76
CA GLU A 111 -12.80 4.06 -12.34
C GLU A 111 -12.34 3.32 -11.08
N LEU A 112 -13.22 3.21 -10.09
CA LEU A 112 -12.90 2.54 -8.83
C LEU A 112 -12.64 1.04 -9.04
N LEU A 113 -13.43 0.39 -9.90
CA LEU A 113 -13.25 -1.00 -10.28
C LEU A 113 -11.92 -1.21 -11.03
N GLU A 114 -11.58 -0.34 -11.97
CA GLU A 114 -10.30 -0.36 -12.69
C GLU A 114 -9.12 -0.26 -11.72
N GLN A 115 -9.10 0.77 -10.86
CA GLN A 115 -8.02 0.98 -9.90
C GLN A 115 -7.91 -0.16 -8.89
N THR A 116 -9.04 -0.76 -8.47
CA THR A 116 -9.05 -1.93 -7.58
C THR A 116 -8.46 -3.16 -8.29
N ARG A 117 -8.79 -3.39 -9.57
CA ARG A 117 -8.17 -4.47 -10.35
C ARG A 117 -6.66 -4.28 -10.50
N ALA A 118 -6.20 -3.06 -10.78
CA ALA A 118 -4.77 -2.76 -10.90
C ALA A 118 -4.03 -3.02 -9.57
N ALA A 119 -4.60 -2.57 -8.45
CA ALA A 119 -4.04 -2.82 -7.13
C ALA A 119 -4.04 -4.31 -6.76
N MET A 120 -5.11 -5.05 -7.09
CA MET A 120 -5.18 -6.49 -6.86
C MET A 120 -4.15 -7.25 -7.69
N ALA A 121 -3.98 -6.90 -8.97
CA ALA A 121 -2.97 -7.52 -9.83
C ALA A 121 -1.54 -7.26 -9.30
N SER A 122 -1.30 -6.08 -8.74
CA SER A 122 -0.04 -5.75 -8.06
C SER A 122 0.17 -6.62 -6.82
N ALA A 123 -0.88 -6.83 -6.01
CA ALA A 123 -0.82 -7.70 -4.84
C ALA A 123 -0.52 -9.15 -5.22
N GLU A 124 -1.20 -9.69 -6.22
CA GLU A 124 -0.98 -11.04 -6.76
C GLU A 124 0.44 -11.23 -7.29
N TYR A 125 1.01 -10.21 -7.94
CA TYR A 125 2.42 -10.20 -8.36
C TYR A 125 3.37 -10.33 -7.17
N TYR A 126 3.20 -9.51 -6.12
CA TYR A 126 4.07 -9.57 -4.94
C TYR A 126 3.88 -10.84 -4.11
N VAL A 127 2.64 -11.35 -4.02
CA VAL A 127 2.34 -12.63 -3.39
C VAL A 127 3.04 -13.76 -4.13
N THR A 128 2.96 -13.77 -5.46
CA THR A 128 3.71 -14.74 -6.29
C THR A 128 5.19 -14.65 -6.01
N TRP A 129 5.77 -13.45 -6.02
CA TRP A 129 7.19 -13.25 -5.74
C TRP A 129 7.59 -13.89 -4.41
N LEU A 130 6.80 -13.66 -3.37
CA LEU A 130 7.04 -14.20 -2.04
C LEU A 130 6.91 -15.73 -2.00
N MET A 131 5.84 -16.29 -2.56
CA MET A 131 5.63 -17.74 -2.66
C MET A 131 6.82 -18.43 -3.35
N ARG A 132 7.33 -17.83 -4.42
CA ARG A 132 8.50 -18.36 -5.14
C ARG A 132 9.75 -18.35 -4.28
N LEU A 133 10.02 -17.27 -3.53
CA LEU A 133 11.15 -17.20 -2.60
C LEU A 133 11.02 -18.17 -1.43
N GLU A 134 9.81 -18.52 -1.03
CA GLU A 134 9.53 -19.53 0.01
C GLU A 134 9.66 -20.96 -0.50
N GLY A 135 9.80 -21.14 -1.82
CA GLY A 135 9.89 -22.45 -2.45
C GLY A 135 8.54 -23.16 -2.56
N GLU A 136 7.43 -22.42 -2.55
CA GLU A 136 6.11 -22.98 -2.83
C GLU A 136 6.07 -23.62 -4.23
N PRO A 137 5.31 -24.71 -4.41
CA PRO A 137 5.25 -25.43 -5.67
C PRO A 137 4.61 -24.57 -6.75
N ARG A 138 4.99 -24.84 -8.01
CA ARG A 138 4.53 -24.09 -9.18
C ARG A 138 3.02 -24.04 -9.29
N GLU A 139 2.35 -25.13 -8.99
CA GLU A 139 0.90 -25.26 -9.06
C GLU A 139 0.17 -24.28 -8.14
N LYS A 140 0.82 -23.75 -7.09
CA LYS A 140 0.25 -22.71 -6.22
C LYS A 140 0.50 -21.31 -6.77
N TRP A 141 1.77 -20.94 -6.97
CA TRP A 141 2.09 -19.56 -7.35
C TRP A 141 1.71 -19.25 -8.81
N GLU A 142 1.59 -20.25 -9.68
CA GLU A 142 1.16 -20.06 -11.07
C GLU A 142 -0.30 -19.58 -11.17
N LEU A 143 -1.14 -19.93 -10.19
CA LEU A 143 -2.53 -19.45 -10.14
C LEU A 143 -2.57 -17.94 -9.88
N GLU A 144 -1.79 -17.46 -8.91
CA GLU A 144 -1.73 -16.05 -8.54
C GLU A 144 -1.16 -15.19 -9.67
N ILE A 145 -0.05 -15.62 -10.28
CA ILE A 145 0.59 -14.83 -11.34
C ILE A 145 -0.23 -14.81 -12.64
N GLU A 146 -0.95 -15.89 -12.95
CA GLU A 146 -1.84 -15.89 -14.10
C GLU A 146 -3.07 -15.01 -13.83
N ALA A 147 -3.58 -14.95 -12.60
CA ALA A 147 -4.62 -14.00 -12.21
C ALA A 147 -4.16 -12.54 -12.41
N ALA A 148 -2.93 -12.21 -12.00
CA ALA A 148 -2.35 -10.88 -12.22
C ALA A 148 -2.23 -10.56 -13.70
N ARG A 149 -1.72 -11.52 -14.49
CA ARG A 149 -1.55 -11.40 -15.94
C ARG A 149 -2.87 -11.13 -16.66
N GLN A 150 -3.93 -11.86 -16.32
CA GLN A 150 -5.25 -11.67 -16.94
C GLN A 150 -5.81 -10.27 -16.63
N LYS A 151 -5.65 -9.80 -15.38
CA LYS A 151 -6.09 -8.45 -14.99
C LYS A 151 -5.33 -7.36 -15.73
N TYR A 152 -4.00 -7.40 -15.77
CA TYR A 152 -3.22 -6.40 -16.50
C TYR A 152 -3.48 -6.40 -18.01
N ARG A 153 -3.68 -7.58 -18.59
CA ARG A 153 -4.09 -7.66 -20.00
C ARG A 153 -5.42 -6.97 -20.25
N LEU A 154 -6.43 -7.25 -19.43
CA LEU A 154 -7.73 -6.59 -19.52
C LEU A 154 -7.60 -5.08 -19.39
N LEU A 155 -6.84 -4.60 -18.41
CA LEU A 155 -6.61 -3.18 -18.17
C LEU A 155 -5.89 -2.49 -19.34
N ALA A 156 -4.87 -3.13 -19.92
CA ALA A 156 -4.18 -2.61 -21.09
C ALA A 156 -5.13 -2.50 -22.31
N GLU A 157 -5.95 -3.53 -22.56
CA GLU A 157 -6.95 -3.51 -23.64
C GLU A 157 -7.98 -2.39 -23.42
N GLN A 158 -8.49 -2.23 -22.19
CA GLN A 158 -9.42 -1.17 -21.82
C GLN A 158 -8.83 0.24 -21.97
N ALA A 159 -7.57 0.44 -21.58
CA ALA A 159 -6.88 1.72 -21.72
C ALA A 159 -6.68 2.09 -23.21
N VAL A 160 -6.36 1.12 -24.06
CA VAL A 160 -6.28 1.31 -25.52
C VAL A 160 -7.64 1.73 -26.08
N ASP A 161 -8.71 1.04 -25.71
CA ASP A 161 -10.07 1.35 -26.16
C ASP A 161 -10.55 2.74 -25.69
N ALA A 162 -10.14 3.16 -24.49
CA ALA A 162 -10.40 4.49 -23.94
C ALA A 162 -9.53 5.60 -24.55
N GLY A 163 -8.49 5.25 -25.31
CA GLY A 163 -7.52 6.19 -25.87
C GLY A 163 -6.50 6.74 -24.87
N ASP A 164 -6.40 6.13 -23.67
CA ASP A 164 -5.39 6.49 -22.67
C ASP A 164 -4.08 5.74 -22.94
N GLN A 165 -3.24 6.35 -23.77
CA GLN A 165 -1.95 5.76 -24.16
C GLN A 165 -1.01 5.57 -22.97
N GLN A 166 -1.04 6.47 -21.99
CA GLN A 166 -0.14 6.39 -20.84
C GLN A 166 -0.52 5.20 -19.95
N ALA A 167 -1.81 5.03 -19.66
CA ALA A 167 -2.29 3.88 -18.90
C ALA A 167 -2.05 2.56 -19.66
N ALA A 168 -2.25 2.55 -20.98
CA ALA A 168 -2.02 1.36 -21.82
C ALA A 168 -0.55 0.93 -21.80
N GLU A 169 0.39 1.87 -21.90
CA GLU A 169 1.83 1.59 -21.79
C GLU A 169 2.17 1.02 -20.41
N GLN A 170 1.72 1.67 -19.34
CA GLN A 170 1.98 1.23 -17.97
C GLN A 170 1.46 -0.19 -17.71
N TYR A 171 0.20 -0.48 -18.06
CA TYR A 171 -0.37 -1.81 -17.86
C TYR A 171 0.28 -2.88 -18.74
N THR A 172 0.81 -2.50 -19.91
CA THR A 172 1.61 -3.40 -20.76
C THR A 172 2.95 -3.73 -20.10
N GLU A 173 3.64 -2.75 -19.52
CA GLU A 173 4.88 -2.98 -18.79
C GLU A 173 4.67 -3.88 -17.56
N ASP A 174 3.57 -3.67 -16.83
CA ASP A 174 3.18 -4.49 -15.68
C ASP A 174 2.82 -5.93 -16.13
N LEU A 175 2.12 -6.08 -17.26
CA LEU A 175 1.85 -7.37 -17.88
C LEU A 175 3.16 -8.08 -18.26
N GLU A 176 4.13 -7.39 -18.85
CA GLU A 176 5.42 -7.97 -19.14
C GLU A 176 6.18 -8.36 -17.87
N ALA A 177 6.09 -7.56 -16.80
CA ALA A 177 6.69 -7.87 -15.51
C ALA A 177 6.12 -9.14 -14.91
N THR A 178 4.80 -9.36 -14.97
CA THR A 178 4.17 -10.62 -14.51
C THR A 178 4.65 -11.82 -15.34
N ILE A 179 4.76 -11.68 -16.67
CA ILE A 179 5.28 -12.74 -17.55
C ILE A 179 6.76 -13.04 -17.26
N ARG A 180 7.57 -12.00 -17.03
CA ARG A 180 8.98 -12.15 -16.62
C ARG A 180 9.08 -12.90 -15.30
N LEU A 181 8.30 -12.52 -14.30
CA LEU A 181 8.29 -13.19 -13.01
C LEU A 181 7.89 -14.66 -13.13
N ALA A 182 6.90 -15.00 -13.95
CA ALA A 182 6.48 -16.39 -14.16
C ALA A 182 7.55 -17.26 -14.84
N ARG A 183 8.43 -16.66 -15.65
CA ARG A 183 9.44 -17.37 -16.46
C ARG A 183 10.85 -17.37 -15.86
N MET A 184 11.14 -16.44 -14.96
CA MET A 184 12.44 -16.29 -14.33
C MET A 184 12.77 -17.51 -13.47
N ASP A 185 14.03 -17.96 -13.45
CA ASP A 185 14.46 -19.04 -12.57
C ASP A 185 14.58 -18.56 -11.11
N LEU A 186 14.47 -19.47 -10.14
CA LEU A 186 14.53 -19.10 -8.73
C LEU A 186 15.87 -18.46 -8.34
N SER A 187 16.99 -18.93 -8.91
CA SER A 187 18.32 -18.35 -8.65
C SER A 187 18.42 -16.90 -9.11
N ASP A 188 17.77 -16.55 -10.21
CA ASP A 188 17.75 -15.20 -10.74
C ASP A 188 16.86 -14.31 -9.87
N LEU A 189 15.74 -14.85 -9.39
CA LEU A 189 14.83 -14.16 -8.47
C LEU A 189 15.50 -13.84 -7.12
N GLU A 190 16.26 -14.79 -6.57
CA GLU A 190 17.03 -14.60 -5.33
C GLU A 190 18.17 -13.58 -5.48
N ALA A 191 18.63 -13.32 -6.70
CA ALA A 191 19.66 -12.32 -6.99
C ALA A 191 19.09 -10.89 -7.10
N LEU A 192 17.76 -10.74 -7.25
CA LEU A 192 17.10 -9.44 -7.28
C LEU A 192 16.91 -8.88 -5.87
N ASP A 193 16.98 -7.55 -5.75
CA ASP A 193 16.62 -6.87 -4.51
C ASP A 193 15.14 -7.14 -4.18
N LEU A 194 14.86 -7.42 -2.89
CA LEU A 194 13.49 -7.60 -2.44
C LEU A 194 12.68 -6.33 -2.70
N PRO A 195 11.50 -6.42 -3.34
CA PRO A 195 10.57 -5.31 -3.43
C PRO A 195 10.27 -4.76 -2.04
N CYS A 196 10.10 -3.44 -1.90
CA CYS A 196 9.81 -2.84 -0.59
C CYS A 196 8.54 -3.44 0.03
N GLN A 197 7.57 -3.82 -0.78
CA GLN A 197 6.30 -4.43 -0.39
C GLN A 197 6.48 -5.79 0.33
N CYS A 198 7.61 -6.47 0.12
CA CYS A 198 7.88 -7.80 0.67
C CYS A 198 8.83 -7.81 1.88
N LYS A 199 9.43 -6.67 2.27
CA LYS A 199 10.52 -6.62 3.28
C LYS A 199 10.08 -6.92 4.71
N GLY A 200 8.82 -6.64 5.06
CA GLY A 200 8.27 -6.81 6.41
C GLY A 200 7.15 -7.84 6.52
N CYS A 201 6.88 -8.58 5.43
CA CYS A 201 6.01 -9.74 5.43
C CYS A 201 6.65 -10.89 6.22
N CYS A 202 6.63 -10.75 7.54
CA CYS A 202 7.00 -11.77 8.50
C CYS A 202 5.71 -12.29 9.17
N SER A 203 4.77 -12.83 8.39
CA SER A 203 3.54 -13.45 8.88
C SER A 203 3.77 -14.68 9.79
N GLY A 204 5.03 -15.03 10.08
CA GLY A 204 5.41 -16.25 10.78
C GLY A 204 5.31 -17.51 9.91
N GLU A 205 4.67 -17.42 8.75
CA GLU A 205 4.61 -18.47 7.72
C GLU A 205 5.70 -18.27 6.65
N CYS A 206 6.20 -17.04 6.49
CA CYS A 206 7.26 -16.75 5.54
C CYS A 206 8.62 -17.33 5.99
N ASN A 207 9.12 -18.32 5.26
CA ASN A 207 10.46 -18.90 5.46
C ASN A 207 11.55 -18.10 4.72
N CYS A 208 11.37 -16.79 4.60
CA CYS A 208 12.37 -15.92 4.02
C CYS A 208 13.64 -15.91 4.90
N LYS A 209 14.83 -16.06 4.29
CA LYS A 209 16.14 -16.00 4.95
C LYS A 209 16.46 -14.61 5.56
N CYS A 210 15.47 -13.75 5.74
CA CYS A 210 15.53 -12.47 6.43
C CYS A 210 15.77 -12.59 7.94
N LYS A 211 15.93 -13.82 8.48
CA LYS A 211 16.55 -14.05 9.80
C LYS A 211 18.01 -13.58 9.77
N LYS A 212 18.22 -12.28 9.95
CA LYS A 212 19.47 -11.78 10.52
C LYS A 212 19.75 -12.64 11.76
N PRO A 213 20.92 -13.29 11.90
CA PRO A 213 21.23 -14.02 13.11
C PRO A 213 21.11 -13.03 14.26
N GLY A 214 20.10 -13.24 15.11
CA GLY A 214 19.87 -12.39 16.27
C GLY A 214 21.18 -12.26 17.02
N LYS A 215 21.68 -11.03 17.15
CA LYS A 215 22.75 -10.73 18.10
C LYS A 215 22.26 -11.23 19.44
N LYS A 216 22.80 -12.36 19.90
CA LYS A 216 22.59 -12.84 21.26
C LYS A 216 22.83 -11.65 22.19
N PRO A 217 21.92 -11.33 23.11
CA PRO A 217 22.20 -10.33 24.12
C PRO A 217 23.40 -10.84 24.91
N THR A 218 24.53 -10.16 24.79
CA THR A 218 25.69 -10.42 25.64
C THR A 218 25.28 -9.99 27.04
N GLN A 219 24.85 -10.97 27.83
CA GLN A 219 24.72 -10.83 29.27
C GLN A 219 26.01 -10.20 29.79
N GLY A 220 25.88 -9.02 30.38
CA GLY A 220 26.98 -8.30 31.00
C GLY A 220 27.65 -9.15 32.07
N LYS A 221 28.73 -9.83 31.71
CA LYS A 221 29.71 -10.30 32.69
C LYS A 221 30.53 -9.10 33.12
N LYS A 222 30.21 -8.57 34.30
CA LYS A 222 31.11 -7.71 35.08
C LYS A 222 32.49 -8.41 35.11
N LYS A 223 33.49 -7.84 34.45
CA LYS A 223 34.87 -8.28 34.64
C LYS A 223 35.29 -7.90 36.06
N ALA A 224 35.55 -8.91 36.88
CA ALA A 224 36.28 -8.75 38.12
C ALA A 224 37.66 -8.15 37.80
N LYS A 225 38.03 -7.14 38.58
CA LYS A 225 39.31 -6.44 38.53
C LYS A 225 40.35 -7.40 39.11
N ASP A 226 41.19 -8.01 38.29
CA ASP A 226 42.32 -8.81 38.78
C ASP A 226 43.61 -8.00 38.65
N ALA A 227 44.25 -7.80 39.80
CA ALA A 227 45.45 -7.01 39.98
C ALA A 227 46.64 -7.96 40.06
N ARG A 228 47.37 -8.11 38.94
CA ARG A 228 48.72 -8.69 38.94
C ARG A 228 49.58 -7.94 37.94
N GLY A 229 50.47 -7.10 38.47
CA GLY A 229 51.58 -6.55 37.72
C GLY A 229 52.66 -7.60 37.50
N ALA A 230 53.31 -7.54 36.34
CA ALA A 230 54.68 -7.98 36.15
C ALA A 230 55.26 -7.26 34.91
N SER A 231 56.22 -6.39 35.20
CA SER A 231 57.27 -5.82 34.37
C SER A 231 57.52 -6.39 32.97
N SER A 232 57.73 -5.50 31.99
CA SER A 232 58.91 -5.44 31.12
C SER A 232 58.89 -4.11 30.35
N GLY A 233 60.00 -3.35 30.41
CA GLY A 233 60.13 -1.98 29.91
C GLY A 233 60.21 -1.81 28.39
N PRO A 234 60.30 -0.56 27.90
CA PRO A 234 60.12 -0.21 26.49
C PRO A 234 61.44 -0.25 25.68
N PRO A 235 61.37 -0.60 24.39
CA PRO A 235 62.17 0.10 23.38
C PRO A 235 61.40 0.28 22.05
N ALA A 236 61.76 1.14 21.10
CA ALA A 236 62.61 2.32 21.03
C ALA A 236 62.11 3.15 19.84
N ASP A 237 62.38 4.45 19.88
CA ASP A 237 61.99 5.44 18.88
C ASP A 237 62.96 5.45 17.68
N GLY A 238 62.44 5.75 16.48
CA GLY A 238 63.21 6.11 15.27
C GLY A 238 62.25 6.18 14.06
N ILE A 239 61.88 7.32 13.50
CA ILE A 239 62.60 8.35 12.71
C ILE A 239 63.32 7.80 11.47
N GLY A 240 62.88 8.31 10.30
CA GLY A 240 63.61 8.38 9.02
C GLY A 240 63.09 7.38 7.98
N SER A 241 62.62 7.76 6.79
CA SER A 241 62.73 9.00 6.01
C SER A 241 61.48 9.22 5.16
#